data_AF-A0A7J8XPX4-F1
#
_entry.id   AF-A0A7J8XPX4-F1
#
_cell.length_a   1.000
_cell.length_b   1.000
_cell.length_c   1.000
_cell.angle_alpha   90.00
_cell.angle_beta   90.00
_cell.angle_gamma   90.00
#
_symmetry.space_group_name_H-M   'P 1'
#
loop_
_entity.id
_entity.type
_entity.pdbx_description
1 polymer ?
#
loop_
_entity_poly.entity_id
_entity_poly.type
_entity_poly.pdbx_seq_one_letter_code
_entity_poly.pdbx_strand_id
1 'polypeptide(L)'
;MYDAANGGGDVWINDIRFKIVRQLGEGGFAYVYLVKEVTSDSSSISAGGLAKKVKDPSHLSDDGTYAMKKVLIQNNEQLELVREEIRVSSLFSHRNLLPLLDHAIISV
;
A
#
# COMPACT_ATOMS: atom_id res chain seq x y z
N MET A 1 -18.15 -10.73 -2.97
CA MET A 1 -18.90 -9.48 -2.69
C MET A 1 -17.98 -8.33 -3.07
N TYR A 2 -18.16 -7.80 -4.27
CA TYR A 2 -17.29 -6.79 -4.88
C TYR A 2 -17.83 -5.41 -4.51
N ASP A 3 -17.10 -4.66 -3.69
CA ASP A 3 -17.47 -3.29 -3.33
C ASP A 3 -16.29 -2.33 -3.56
N ALA A 4 -15.85 -2.25 -4.81
CA ALA A 4 -14.81 -1.31 -5.22
C ALA A 4 -14.93 -0.95 -6.70
N ALA A 5 -16.13 -0.62 -7.15
CA ALA A 5 -16.31 0.22 -8.33
C ALA A 5 -16.71 1.61 -7.79
N ASN A 6 -15.78 2.57 -7.87
CA ASN A 6 -15.83 3.95 -7.37
C ASN A 6 -15.14 4.15 -6.00
N GLY A 7 -14.12 5.02 -6.02
CA GLY A 7 -13.30 5.37 -4.85
C GLY A 7 -14.15 5.78 -3.64
N GLY A 8 -13.85 5.16 -2.50
CA GLY A 8 -14.60 5.37 -1.26
C GLY A 8 -14.34 4.32 -0.18
N GLY A 9 -13.80 3.16 -0.54
CA GLY A 9 -13.46 2.10 0.40
C GLY A 9 -12.16 2.36 1.17
N ASP A 10 -12.11 1.81 2.39
CA ASP A 10 -10.86 1.73 3.15
C ASP A 10 -10.15 0.42 2.86
N VAL A 11 -8.83 0.45 2.94
CA VAL A 11 -7.94 -0.69 2.81
C VAL A 11 -7.03 -0.74 4.02
N TRP A 12 -6.82 -1.95 4.53
CA TRP A 12 -5.88 -2.21 5.60
C TRP A 12 -4.63 -2.85 5.02
N ILE A 13 -3.47 -2.27 5.32
CA ILE A 13 -2.17 -2.89 5.07
C ILE A 13 -1.56 -3.12 6.44
N ASN A 14 -1.53 -4.39 6.86
CA ASN A 14 -1.23 -4.77 8.24
C ASN A 14 -2.16 -3.99 9.20
N ASP A 15 -1.59 -3.26 10.16
CA ASP A 15 -2.34 -2.51 11.17
C ASP A 15 -2.67 -1.07 10.75
N ILE A 16 -2.34 -0.69 9.51
CA ILE A 16 -2.50 0.69 9.01
C ILE A 16 -3.72 0.77 8.09
N ARG A 17 -4.64 1.67 8.43
CA ARG A 17 -5.82 1.96 7.62
C ARG A 17 -5.53 3.09 6.64
N PHE A 18 -5.87 2.88 5.38
CA PHE A 18 -5.84 3.89 4.34
C PHE A 18 -7.21 4.02 3.70
N LYS A 19 -7.59 5.24 3.33
CA LYS A 19 -8.76 5.52 2.51
C LYS A 19 -8.36 5.62 1.05
N ILE A 20 -9.05 4.93 0.15
CA ILE A 20 -8.84 5.07 -1.29
C ILE A 20 -9.38 6.43 -1.74
N VAL A 21 -8.51 7.27 -2.30
CA VAL A 21 -8.87 8.59 -2.83
C VAL A 21 -9.34 8.48 -4.28
N ARG A 22 -8.51 7.86 -5.14
CA ARG A 22 -8.83 7.64 -6.56
C ARG A 22 -7.89 6.62 -7.19
N GLN A 23 -8.25 6.08 -8.35
CA GLN A 23 -7.35 5.29 -9.17
C GLN A 23 -6.33 6.19 -9.90
N LEU A 24 -5.09 5.73 -9.98
CA LEU A 24 -3.97 6.34 -10.71
C LEU A 24 -3.71 5.63 -12.05
N GLY A 25 -3.95 4.31 -12.11
CA GLY A 25 -3.75 3.54 -13.32
C GLY A 25 -4.18 2.08 -13.19
N GLU A 26 -4.18 1.37 -14.30
CA GLU A 26 -4.49 -0.06 -14.43
C GLU A 26 -3.54 -0.70 -15.43
N GLY A 27 -3.15 -1.94 -15.15
CA GLY A 27 -2.37 -2.77 -16.07
C GLY A 27 -2.50 -4.25 -15.73
N GLY A 28 -3.02 -5.04 -16.67
CA GLY A 28 -3.23 -6.48 -16.47
C GLY A 28 -4.11 -6.77 -15.26
N PHE A 29 -3.55 -7.47 -14.26
CA PHE A 29 -4.23 -7.83 -13.01
C PHE A 29 -3.91 -6.86 -11.85
N ALA A 30 -3.35 -5.69 -12.14
CA ALA A 30 -2.94 -4.72 -11.14
C ALA A 30 -3.62 -3.37 -11.33
N TYR A 31 -4.00 -2.77 -10.20
CA TYR A 31 -4.60 -1.45 -10.10
C TYR A 31 -3.75 -0.61 -9.17
N VAL A 32 -3.46 0.63 -9.56
CA VAL A 32 -2.73 1.57 -8.70
C VAL A 32 -3.69 2.64 -8.23
N TYR A 33 -3.73 2.87 -6.92
CA TYR A 33 -4.61 3.85 -6.29
C TYR A 33 -3.79 4.88 -5.53
N LEU A 34 -4.27 6.12 -5.51
CA LEU A 34 -3.89 7.11 -4.51
C LEU A 34 -4.69 6.81 -3.26
N VAL A 35 -4.01 6.59 -2.15
CA VAL A 35 -4.61 6.32 -0.85
C VAL A 35 -4.13 7.35 0.16
N LYS A 36 -4.92 7.61 1.20
CA LYS A 36 -4.57 8.51 2.30
C LYS A 36 -4.62 7.77 3.62
N GLU A 37 -3.55 7.83 4.40
CA GLU A 37 -3.50 7.26 5.74
C GLU A 37 -4.60 7.88 6.61
N VAL A 38 -5.36 7.04 7.31
CA VAL A 38 -6.43 7.47 8.21
C VAL A 38 -5.87 7.46 9.63
N THR A 39 -5.44 8.63 10.11
CA THR A 39 -5.07 8.81 11.51
C THR A 39 -6.32 8.88 12.37
N SER A 40 -6.45 8.02 13.38
CA SER A 40 -7.53 8.19 14.36
C SER A 40 -7.28 9.46 15.17
N ASP A 41 -8.21 10.42 15.10
CA ASP A 41 -8.23 11.61 15.97
C ASP A 41 -8.47 11.18 17.42
N SER A 42 -7.41 10.77 18.11
CA SER A 42 -7.36 10.58 19.55
C SER A 42 -5.90 10.53 19.98
N SER A 43 -5.31 11.71 20.18
CA SER A 43 -4.30 12.03 21.21
C SER A 43 -3.38 10.88 21.66
N SER A 44 -2.84 10.14 20.70
CA SER A 44 -1.89 9.06 20.93
C SER A 44 -1.01 8.97 19.69
N ILE A 45 0.10 9.70 19.78
CA ILE A 45 1.32 9.54 18.95
C ILE A 45 1.82 8.06 18.97
N SER A 46 1.17 7.19 19.75
CA SER A 46 1.42 5.76 19.90
C SER A 46 0.61 4.81 18.98
N ALA A 47 -0.42 5.21 18.23
CA ALA A 47 -1.17 4.26 17.38
C ALA A 47 -0.58 4.10 15.94
N GLY A 48 0.37 3.18 15.78
CA GLY A 48 0.54 2.36 14.58
C GLY A 48 0.60 2.97 13.16
N GLY A 49 1.09 4.20 12.96
CA GLY A 49 1.17 4.80 11.60
C GLY A 49 2.36 4.33 10.74
N LEU A 50 2.29 4.59 9.43
CA LEU A 50 3.33 4.19 8.46
C LEU A 50 4.71 4.76 8.82
N ALA A 51 4.73 5.96 9.40
CA ALA A 51 5.93 6.63 9.90
C ALA A 51 6.79 5.78 10.85
N LYS A 52 6.20 4.81 11.57
CA LYS A 52 6.94 3.93 12.49
C LYS A 52 7.64 2.76 11.79
N LYS A 53 7.18 2.40 10.59
CA LYS A 53 7.67 1.24 9.83
C LYS A 53 8.71 1.65 8.78
N VAL A 54 8.63 2.88 8.27
CA VAL A 54 9.50 3.37 7.21
C VAL A 54 10.88 3.73 7.77
N LYS A 55 11.94 3.19 7.15
CA LYS A 55 13.34 3.41 7.56
C LYS A 55 13.85 4.81 7.24
N ASP A 56 13.45 5.36 6.10
CA ASP A 56 13.87 6.67 5.62
C ASP A 56 12.67 7.63 5.66
N PRO A 57 12.66 8.62 6.58
CA PRO A 57 11.57 9.58 6.69
C PRO A 57 11.31 10.38 5.42
N SER A 58 12.28 10.51 4.50
CA SER A 58 12.08 11.21 3.22
C SER A 58 11.10 10.51 2.27
N HIS A 59 10.75 9.25 2.54
CA HIS A 59 9.74 8.52 1.80
C HIS A 59 8.31 8.73 2.33
N LEU A 60 8.15 9.44 3.45
CA LEU A 60 6.83 9.80 3.99
C LEU A 60 6.26 10.99 3.23
N SER A 61 4.97 10.95 2.92
CA SER A 61 4.27 12.12 2.37
C SER A 61 3.84 13.05 3.49
N ASP A 62 4.03 14.35 3.29
CA ASP A 62 3.63 15.40 4.23
C ASP A 62 2.12 15.37 4.53
N ASP A 63 1.29 14.98 3.55
CA ASP A 63 -0.17 14.95 3.65
C ASP A 63 -0.75 13.54 3.91
N GLY A 64 0.13 12.56 4.14
CA GLY A 64 -0.21 11.16 4.37
C GLY A 64 -0.75 10.42 3.13
N THR A 65 -0.53 10.93 1.92
CA THR A 65 -0.95 10.25 0.68
C THR A 65 0.14 9.37 0.09
N TYR A 66 -0.26 8.23 -0.46
CA TYR A 66 0.64 7.21 -1.02
C TYR A 66 0.04 6.55 -2.25
N ALA A 67 0.90 5.97 -3.09
CA ALA A 67 0.48 5.07 -4.16
C ALA A 67 0.40 3.64 -3.63
N MET A 68 -0.75 2.97 -3.83
CA MET A 68 -0.98 1.58 -3.45
C MET A 68 -1.26 0.74 -4.70
N LYS A 69 -0.43 -0.27 -4.96
CA LYS A 69 -0.66 -1.25 -6.02
C LYS A 69 -1.44 -2.44 -5.46
N LYS A 70 -2.68 -2.63 -5.91
CA LYS A 70 -3.50 -3.82 -5.66
C LYS A 70 -3.27 -4.82 -6.78
N VAL A 71 -2.78 -6.02 -6.46
CA VAL A 71 -2.61 -7.11 -7.43
C VAL A 71 -3.64 -8.19 -7.16
N LEU A 72 -4.41 -8.56 -8.18
CA LEU A 72 -5.34 -9.68 -8.13
C LEU A 72 -4.58 -10.97 -8.41
N ILE A 73 -4.56 -11.89 -7.45
CA ILE A 73 -3.86 -13.17 -7.54
C ILE A 73 -4.92 -14.26 -7.77
N GLN A 74 -4.78 -15.00 -8.87
CA GLN A 74 -5.73 -16.05 -9.29
C GLN A 74 -5.15 -17.45 -9.19
N ASN A 75 -3.81 -17.58 -9.11
CA ASN A 75 -3.13 -18.87 -9.03
C ASN A 75 -1.78 -18.75 -8.30
N ASN A 76 -1.14 -19.90 -8.04
CA ASN A 76 0.13 -19.97 -7.30
C ASN A 76 1.31 -19.36 -8.07
N GLU A 77 1.30 -19.41 -9.41
CA GLU A 77 2.36 -18.82 -10.23
C GLU A 77 2.37 -17.30 -10.08
N GLN A 78 1.19 -16.67 -10.12
CA GLN A 78 1.02 -15.24 -9.86
C GLN A 78 1.40 -14.86 -8.43
N LEU A 79 1.07 -15.71 -7.45
CA LEU A 79 1.48 -15.49 -6.07
C LEU A 79 3.01 -15.45 -5.93
N GLU A 80 3.71 -16.36 -6.58
CA GLU A 80 5.18 -16.41 -6.53
C GLU A 80 5.81 -15.20 -7.23
N LEU A 81 5.25 -14.76 -8.35
CA LEU A 81 5.69 -13.52 -9.01
C LEU A 81 5.50 -12.29 -8.11
N VAL A 82 4.38 -12.18 -7.40
CA VAL A 82 4.14 -11.07 -6.46
C VAL A 82 5.08 -11.14 -5.26
N ARG A 83 5.37 -12.34 -4.74
CA ARG A 83 6.36 -12.53 -3.67
C ARG A 83 7.75 -12.10 -4.10
N GLU A 84 8.14 -12.46 -5.32
CA GLU A 84 9.43 -12.06 -5.87
C GLU A 84 9.50 -10.55 -6.10
N GLU A 85 8.43 -9.91 -6.59
CA GLU A 85 8.34 -8.45 -6.70
C GLU A 85 8.54 -7.78 -5.34
N ILE A 86 7.82 -8.22 -4.30
CA ILE A 86 7.95 -7.72 -2.93
C ILE A 86 9.39 -7.90 -2.42
N ARG A 87 9.95 -9.10 -2.59
CA ARG A 87 11.30 -9.43 -2.14
C ARG A 87 12.33 -8.53 -2.81
N VAL A 88 12.30 -8.42 -4.13
CA VAL A 88 13.24 -7.60 -4.92
C VAL A 88 13.10 -6.12 -4.57
N SER A 89 11.88 -5.59 -4.50
CA SER A 89 11.63 -4.19 -4.12
C SER A 89 12.10 -3.86 -2.69
N SER A 90 12.09 -4.83 -1.76
CA SER A 90 12.57 -4.63 -0.39
C SER A 90 14.10 -4.51 -0.25
N LEU A 91 14.86 -4.93 -1.26
CA LEU A 91 16.33 -4.93 -1.24
C LEU A 91 16.94 -3.60 -1.67
N PHE A 92 16.17 -2.74 -2.34
CA PHE A 92 16.66 -1.47 -2.86
C PHE A 92 16.30 -0.30 -1.95
N SER A 93 17.26 0.59 -1.72
CA SER A 93 17.06 1.88 -1.07
C SER A 93 17.90 2.91 -1.80
N HIS A 94 17.29 3.61 -2.75
CA HIS A 94 17.99 4.55 -3.62
C HIS A 94 17.06 5.69 -4.04
N ARG A 95 17.59 6.91 -4.09
CA ARG A 95 16.83 8.14 -4.38
C ARG A 95 15.99 8.09 -5.66
N ASN A 96 16.50 7.41 -6.69
CA ASN A 96 15.84 7.33 -8.00
C ASN A 96 15.04 6.04 -8.21
N LEU A 97 14.82 5.25 -7.16
CA LEU A 97 13.97 4.05 -7.19
C LEU A 97 12.80 4.25 -6.22
N LEU A 98 11.61 3.83 -6.63
CA LEU A 98 10.44 3.89 -5.75
C LEU A 98 10.60 2.87 -4.62
N PRO A 99 10.58 3.32 -3.35
CA PRO A 99 10.71 2.42 -2.21
C PRO A 99 9.43 1.62 -1.98
N LEU A 100 9.58 0.37 -1.55
CA LEU A 100 8.47 -0.38 -0.96
C LEU A 100 8.29 0.04 0.50
N LEU A 101 7.16 0.69 0.81
CA LEU A 101 6.88 1.20 2.17
C LEU A 101 6.28 0.12 3.09
N ASP A 102 5.31 -0.63 2.58
CA ASP A 102 4.70 -1.77 3.25
C ASP A 102 3.97 -2.66 2.23
N HIS A 103 3.55 -3.85 2.65
CA HIS A 103 2.76 -4.77 1.84
C HIS A 103 1.88 -5.68 2.71
N ALA A 104 0.84 -6.25 2.09
CA ALA A 104 0.03 -7.31 2.68
C ALA A 104 -0.43 -8.27 1.57
N ILE A 105 -0.44 -9.57 1.86
CA ILE A 105 -1.04 -10.60 1.00
C ILE A 105 -2.26 -11.13 1.75
N ILE A 106 -3.44 -10.95 1.17
CA ILE A 106 -4.72 -11.31 1.79
C ILE A 106 -5.28 -12.52 1.06
N SER A 107 -5.45 -13.64 1.77
CA SER A 107 -6.24 -14.76 1.25
C SER A 107 -7.73 -14.44 1.42
N VAL A 108 -8.51 -14.64 0.37
CA VAL A 108 -9.97 -14.47 0.37
C VAL A 108 -10.65 -15.82 0.51
#